data_AF-A0A9X2Z223-F1
#
_entry.id   AF-A0A9X2Z223-F1
#
_cell.length_a   1.000
_cell.length_b   1.000
_cell.length_c   1.000
_cell.angle_alpha   90.00
_cell.angle_beta   90.00
_cell.angle_gamma   90.00
#
_symmetry.space_group_name_H-M   'P 1'
#
loop_
_entity.id
_entity.type
_entity.pdbx_description
1 polymer ?
#
loop_
_entity_poly.entity_id
_entity_poly.type
_entity_poly.pdbx_seq_one_letter_code
_entity_poly.pdbx_strand_id
1 'polypeptide(L)' 'MSGLGYPFVFECASCENEIVIDRKTVRDTFRFTEPDLDSVDTVNAVLYQRGWIRTDHLIFCLDCVEDKD' A
#
# COMPACT_ATOMS: atom_id res chain seq x y z
N MET A 1 13.57 -2.80 -18.81
CA MET A 1 13.07 -2.91 -17.41
C MET A 1 11.60 -2.55 -17.47
N SER A 2 10.72 -3.53 -17.31
CA SER A 2 9.28 -3.28 -17.20
C SER A 2 9.04 -2.80 -15.77
N GLY A 3 9.07 -1.48 -15.56
CA GLY A 3 8.71 -0.90 -14.26
C GLY A 3 7.31 -1.35 -13.86
N LEU A 4 7.04 -1.44 -12.57
CA LEU A 4 5.71 -1.78 -12.09
C LEU A 4 4.65 -0.82 -12.67
N GLY A 5 3.52 -1.39 -13.11
CA GLY A 5 2.43 -0.63 -13.71
C GLY A 5 1.59 0.07 -12.66
N TYR A 6 1.97 1.30 -12.31
CA TYR A 6 1.14 2.18 -11.49
C TYR A 6 -0.16 2.59 -12.21
N PRO A 7 -1.26 2.85 -11.48
CA PRO A 7 -1.40 2.72 -10.02
C PRO A 7 -1.62 1.27 -9.57
N PHE A 8 -1.24 0.99 -8.33
CA PHE A 8 -1.68 -0.25 -7.66
C PHE A 8 -2.99 -0.01 -6.95
N VAL A 9 -3.92 -0.95 -7.09
CA VAL A 9 -5.17 -0.97 -6.36
C VAL A 9 -5.17 -2.24 -5.51
N PHE A 10 -5.44 -2.07 -4.22
CA PHE A 10 -5.54 -3.17 -3.29
C PHE A 10 -6.87 -3.10 -2.56
N GLU A 11 -7.47 -4.26 -2.34
CA GLU A 11 -8.73 -4.42 -1.64
C GLU A 11 -8.50 -5.13 -0.31
N CYS A 12 -9.18 -4.65 0.72
CA CYS A 12 -9.10 -5.17 2.06
C CYS A 12 -9.99 -6.41 2.20
N ALA A 13 -9.37 -7.55 2.50
CA ALA A 13 -10.06 -8.84 2.61
C ALA A 13 -11.12 -8.90 3.73
N SER A 14 -11.13 -7.95 4.66
CA SER A 14 -12.04 -7.94 5.81
C SER A 14 -13.26 -7.04 5.66
N CYS A 15 -13.18 -5.95 4.89
CA CYS A 15 -14.26 -4.97 4.78
C CYS A 15 -14.39 -4.30 3.41
N GLU A 16 -13.80 -4.88 2.35
CA GLU A 16 -13.93 -4.41 0.96
C GLU A 16 -13.43 -2.97 0.71
N ASN A 17 -12.80 -2.34 1.70
CA ASN A 17 -12.13 -1.05 1.53
C ASN A 17 -11.03 -1.17 0.48
N GLU A 18 -10.84 -0.11 -0.31
CA GLU A 18 -9.80 -0.05 -1.31
C GLU A 18 -8.74 1.00 -0.96
N ILE A 19 -7.49 0.70 -1.32
CA ILE A 19 -6.39 1.66 -1.31
C ILE A 19 -5.74 1.73 -2.68
N VAL A 20 -5.55 2.97 -3.15
CA VAL A 20 -4.83 3.26 -4.39
C VAL A 20 -3.46 3.83 -4.05
N ILE A 21 -2.41 3.21 -4.60
CA ILE A 21 -1.03 3.66 -4.50
C ILE A 21 -0.55 4.07 -5.89
N ASP A 22 -0.43 5.39 -6.10
CA ASP A 22 0.17 5.97 -7.29
C ASP A 22 1.65 6.37 -7.05
N ARG A 23 2.38 6.72 -8.11
CA ARG A 23 3.79 7.15 -7.99
C ARG A 23 3.97 8.36 -7.08
N LYS A 24 2.99 9.27 -7.07
CA LYS A 24 3.02 10.46 -6.23
C LYS A 24 2.97 10.07 -4.76
N THR A 25 2.07 9.16 -4.39
CA THR A 25 1.93 8.62 -3.04
C THR A 25 3.24 8.04 -2.56
N VAL A 26 3.89 7.21 -3.37
CA VAL A 26 5.19 6.61 -3.00
C VAL A 26 6.24 7.69 -2.78
N ARG A 27 6.37 8.63 -3.72
CA ARG A 27 7.33 9.74 -3.59
C ARG A 27 7.06 10.59 -2.35
N ASP A 28 5.80 10.86 -2.04
CA ASP A 28 5.42 11.71 -0.91
C ASP A 28 5.66 10.97 0.42
N THR A 29 5.42 9.65 0.48
CA THR A 29 5.76 8.77 1.62
C THR A 29 7.27 8.74 1.89
N PHE A 30 8.08 8.69 0.84
CA PHE A 30 9.54 8.60 0.92
C PHE A 30 10.23 9.93 0.61
N ARG A 31 9.60 11.08 0.91
CA ARG A 31 10.07 12.41 0.50
C ARG A 31 11.53 12.72 0.87
N PHE A 32 12.04 12.12 1.94
CA PHE A 32 13.39 12.34 2.45
C PHE A 32 14.42 11.29 2.02
N THR A 33 14.03 10.35 1.15
CA THR A 33 14.90 9.31 0.60
C THR A 33 14.75 9.22 -0.92
N GLU A 34 15.64 8.49 -1.58
CA GLU A 34 15.52 8.13 -3.00
C GLU A 34 15.17 6.63 -3.12
N PRO A 35 13.91 6.24 -2.88
CA PRO A 35 13.52 4.83 -3.00
C PRO A 35 13.49 4.41 -4.47
N ASP A 36 13.59 3.10 -4.70
CA ASP A 36 13.19 2.53 -5.99
C ASP A 36 11.67 2.60 -6.12
N LEU A 37 11.20 3.59 -6.87
CA LEU A 37 9.77 3.82 -7.07
C LEU A 37 9.07 2.63 -7.76
N ASP A 38 9.78 1.78 -8.49
CA ASP A 38 9.18 0.65 -9.18
C ASP A 38 9.52 -0.69 -8.47
N SER A 39 9.84 -0.65 -7.16
CA SER A 39 10.05 -1.84 -6.31
C SER A 39 8.79 -2.28 -5.56
N VAL A 40 8.57 -3.60 -5.51
CA VAL A 40 7.48 -4.21 -4.71
C VAL A 40 7.66 -3.91 -3.22
N ASP A 41 8.90 -3.87 -2.73
CA ASP A 41 9.20 -3.59 -1.33
C ASP A 41 8.81 -2.15 -0.96
N THR A 42 9.02 -1.21 -1.88
CA THR A 42 8.63 0.19 -1.71
C THR A 42 7.10 0.33 -1.63
N VAL A 43 6.36 -0.41 -2.46
CA VAL A 43 4.89 -0.46 -2.39
C VAL A 43 4.40 -1.10 -1.09
N ASN A 44 5.03 -2.21 -0.66
CA ASN A 44 4.70 -2.88 0.60
C ASN A 44 4.95 -1.99 1.82
N ALA A 45 6.02 -1.19 1.79
CA ALA A 45 6.30 -0.23 2.85
C ALA A 45 5.28 0.93 2.88
N VAL A 46 4.77 1.39 1.72
CA VAL A 46 3.67 2.36 1.67
C VAL A 46 2.38 1.78 2.25
N LEU A 47 2.04 0.53 1.92
CA LEU A 47 0.92 -0.18 2.53
C LEU A 47 1.05 -0.19 4.05
N TYR A 48 2.20 -0.65 4.57
CA TYR A 48 2.44 -0.72 6.00
C TYR A 48 2.31 0.64 6.70
N GLN A 49 2.89 1.70 6.14
CA GLN A 49 2.75 3.06 6.71
C GLN A 49 1.32 3.58 6.74
N ARG A 50 0.46 3.12 5.83
CA ARG A 50 -0.96 3.49 5.78
C ARG A 50 -1.85 2.57 6.61
N GLY A 51 -1.28 1.66 7.40
CA GLY A 51 -2.04 0.70 8.20
C GLY A 51 -2.59 -0.47 7.38
N TRP A 52 -1.93 -0.82 6.27
CA TRP A 52 -2.29 -1.97 5.44
C TRP A 52 -1.23 -3.06 5.54
N ILE A 53 -1.65 -4.29 5.79
CA ILE A 53 -0.78 -5.44 5.95
C ILE A 53 -1.04 -6.40 4.80
N ARG A 54 0.00 -6.67 4.02
CA ARG A 54 -0.02 -7.67 2.95
C ARG A 54 0.60 -8.96 3.43
N THR A 55 -0.11 -10.06 3.20
CA THR A 55 0.39 -11.43 3.31
C THR A 55 0.59 -12.01 1.90
N ASP A 56 1.01 -13.27 1.80
CA ASP A 56 1.23 -13.92 0.50
C ASP A 56 -0.03 -13.97 -0.38
N HIS A 57 -1.23 -13.93 0.22
CA HIS A 57 -2.49 -14.13 -0.50
C HIS A 57 -3.56 -13.06 -0.23
N LEU A 58 -3.47 -12.35 0.89
CA LEU A 58 -4.50 -11.44 1.35
C LEU A 58 -3.92 -10.11 1.81
N ILE A 59 -4.73 -9.07 1.70
CA ILE A 59 -4.42 -7.73 2.17
C ILE A 59 -5.45 -7.33 3.21
N PHE A 60 -4.98 -6.80 4.33
CA PHE A 60 -5.80 -6.36 5.45
C PHE A 60 -5.53 -4.89 5.73
N CYS A 61 -6.53 -4.19 6.23
CA CYS A 61 -6.47 -2.79 6.61
C CYS A 61 -6.88 -2.66 8.08
N LEU A 62 -6.14 -1.85 8.83
CA LEU A 62 -6.40 -1.64 10.26
C LEU A 62 -7.72 -0.88 10.50
N ASP A 63 -8.20 -0.12 9.51
CA ASP A 63 -9.46 0.62 9.56
C ASP A 63 -10.69 -0.29 9.78
N CYS A 64 -10.66 -1.56 9.35
CA CYS A 64 -11.79 -2.47 9.62
C CYS A 64 -11.93 -2.83 11.11
N VAL A 65 -10.93 -2.54 11.95
CA VAL A 65 -10.89 -2.95 13.36
C VAL A 65 -11.45 -1.87 14.29
N GLU A 66 -11.63 -0.63 13.81
CA GLU A 66 -12.01 0.52 14.66
C GLU A 66 -13.52 0.69 14.96
N ASP A 67 -14.40 -0.23 14.57
CA ASP A 67 -15.85 -0.16 14.86
C ASP A 67 -16.32 -1.11 15.99
N LYS A 68 -15.59 -1.15 17.11
CA LYS A 68 -16.08 -1.73 18.37
C LYS A 68 -15.55 -1.02 19.61
N ASP A 69 -16.09 0.16 19.91
CA ASP A 69 -16.32 0.63 21.30
C ASP A 69 -17.49 1.63 21.35
#